data_AF-A0A9P6PES2-F1
#
_entry.id   AF-A0A9P6PES2-F1
#
_cell.length_a   1.000
_cell.length_b   1.000
_cell.length_c   1.000
_cell.angle_alpha   90.00
_cell.angle_beta   90.00
_cell.angle_gamma   90.00
#
_symmetry.space_group_name_H-M   'P 1'
#
loop_
_entity.id
_entity.type
_entity.pdbx_description
1 polymer ?
#
loop_
_entity_poly.entity_id
_entity_poly.type
_entity_poly.pdbx_seq_one_letter_code
_entity_poly.pdbx_strand_id
1 'polypeptide(L)'
;MYYNTTPSLFHPATTQRIQRSLTLDDYLQLQALLRHEQAQREREEARQEQLRLQQAMANLKYLTGQYRRERCRRIEQYLERQRREELLHQALLEQQRERALLQQQQYERVIIQEREQEEYYRQCLAAAIEQQRVDRLHQQYLASKEHARDQDNRRTAKCEPAQSERSSLQDFHTDRVSPLVNLIFGQQATQSESEEEESTSQQNDSEIWQYISRHQDTDMAENASEEEAHDDDDDDSSSSVSSQLPVEDHVLNLKGFVNELVANNKSVPESFEESATFESPQTTSATEDIQKTSKCNKLRKLDEELENIQNQHEGVFDKHLEFQKAEAGTLLLTASTANNREFLGYEDQVMRIMLQLDTIESDGDEEIRGERKTLVKRAEHILELLDAHKQSEWQSARRQQRADGKRKRKQNRRKQSKHKAHHKHHQYHPLVVATA
;
A
#
# COMPACT_ATOMS: atom_id res chain seq x y z
N MET A 1 4.56 24.75 -63.01
CA MET A 1 4.46 25.25 -64.39
C MET A 1 3.57 26.48 -64.36
N TYR A 2 4.13 27.67 -64.47
CA TYR A 2 3.40 28.93 -64.48
C TYR A 2 3.05 29.28 -65.93
N TYR A 3 1.76 29.27 -66.27
CA TYR A 3 1.30 29.86 -67.53
C TYR A 3 1.32 31.37 -67.37
N ASN A 4 2.33 32.01 -67.94
CA ASN A 4 2.37 33.45 -68.15
C ASN A 4 1.31 33.79 -69.22
N THR A 5 0.08 34.03 -68.79
CA THR A 5 -0.96 34.61 -69.63
C THR A 5 -0.57 36.06 -69.90
N THR A 6 0.05 36.31 -71.04
CA THR A 6 0.38 37.65 -71.50
C THR A 6 -0.91 38.44 -71.75
N PRO A 7 -1.07 39.65 -71.19
CA PRO A 7 -2.23 40.48 -71.47
C PRO A 7 -2.18 40.91 -72.94
N SER A 8 -3.09 40.33 -73.72
CA SER A 8 -3.40 40.74 -75.09
C SER A 8 -3.65 42.25 -75.13
N LEU A 9 -2.75 42.99 -75.79
CA LEU A 9 -2.89 44.41 -76.11
C LEU A 9 -4.08 44.58 -77.07
N PHE A 10 -5.24 44.95 -76.54
CA PHE A 10 -6.40 45.33 -77.34
C PHE A 10 -6.10 46.60 -78.14
N HIS A 11 -6.15 46.50 -79.47
CA HIS A 11 -6.04 47.64 -80.38
C HIS A 11 -7.27 48.56 -80.26
N PRO A 12 -7.11 49.88 -80.03
CA PRO A 12 -8.22 50.82 -79.80
C PRO A 12 -8.92 51.31 -81.08
N ALA A 13 -8.56 50.85 -82.27
CA ALA A 13 -9.05 51.43 -83.52
C ALA A 13 -10.49 51.06 -83.89
N THR A 14 -11.07 50.00 -83.29
CA THR A 14 -12.41 49.49 -83.63
C THR A 14 -13.53 50.01 -82.72
N THR A 15 -13.24 50.63 -81.57
CA THR A 15 -14.26 51.09 -80.61
C THR A 15 -15.00 52.35 -81.05
N GLN A 16 -14.39 53.21 -81.89
CA GLN A 16 -14.99 54.49 -82.28
C GLN A 16 -16.23 54.34 -83.18
N ARG A 17 -16.36 53.25 -83.94
CA ARG A 17 -17.51 53.04 -84.84
C ARG A 17 -18.76 52.55 -84.09
N ILE A 18 -18.57 51.78 -83.01
CA ILE A 18 -19.64 51.21 -82.19
C ILE A 18 -20.27 52.29 -81.28
N GLN A 19 -19.48 53.28 -80.85
CA GLN A 19 -19.96 54.38 -80.00
C GLN A 19 -21.03 55.29 -80.64
N ARG A 20 -21.20 55.27 -81.97
CA ARG A 20 -22.17 56.13 -82.67
C ARG A 20 -23.57 55.54 -82.84
N SER A 21 -23.77 54.26 -82.51
CA SER A 21 -25.06 53.57 -82.67
C SER A 21 -25.64 53.00 -81.38
N LEU A 22 -24.95 53.16 -80.25
CA LEU A 22 -25.45 52.72 -78.95
C LEU A 22 -26.53 53.70 -78.47
N THR A 23 -27.74 53.18 -78.35
CA THR A 23 -28.85 53.91 -77.73
C THR A 23 -28.69 53.89 -76.21
N LEU A 24 -29.40 54.78 -75.52
CA LEU A 24 -29.43 54.79 -74.05
C LEU A 24 -29.89 53.42 -73.48
N ASP A 25 -30.79 52.74 -74.19
CA ASP A 25 -31.31 51.44 -73.78
C ASP A 25 -30.22 50.36 -73.80
N ASP A 26 -29.32 50.38 -74.79
CA ASP A 26 -28.18 49.46 -74.86
C ASP A 26 -27.22 49.63 -73.67
N TYR A 27 -27.03 50.86 -73.18
CA TYR A 27 -26.22 51.12 -71.98
C TYR A 27 -26.87 50.57 -70.71
N LEU A 28 -28.19 50.73 -70.58
CA LEU A 28 -28.95 50.17 -69.45
C LEU A 28 -28.92 48.64 -69.47
N GLN A 29 -29.08 48.02 -70.64
CA GLN A 29 -28.96 46.57 -70.82
C GLN A 29 -27.56 46.07 -70.46
N LEU A 30 -26.50 46.76 -70.89
CA LEU A 30 -25.13 46.41 -70.54
C LEU A 30 -24.85 46.57 -69.03
N GLN A 31 -25.37 47.63 -68.40
CA GLN A 31 -25.25 47.83 -66.96
C GLN A 31 -25.98 46.74 -66.17
N ALA A 32 -27.16 46.31 -66.63
CA ALA A 32 -27.90 45.20 -66.04
C ALA A 32 -27.12 43.88 -66.17
N LEU A 33 -26.53 43.62 -67.35
CA LEU A 33 -25.71 42.43 -67.59
C LEU A 33 -24.45 42.42 -66.71
N LEU A 34 -23.76 43.55 -66.58
CA LEU A 34 -22.58 43.67 -65.72
C LEU A 34 -22.92 43.40 -64.24
N ARG A 35 -24.03 43.96 -63.74
CA ARG A 35 -24.51 43.68 -62.37
C ARG A 35 -24.87 42.21 -62.19
N HIS A 36 -25.50 41.59 -63.18
CA HIS A 36 -25.82 40.17 -63.13
C HIS A 36 -24.56 39.30 -63.10
N GLU A 37 -23.55 39.63 -63.91
CA GLU A 37 -22.26 38.92 -63.92
C GLU A 37 -21.51 39.09 -62.59
N GLN A 38 -21.48 40.30 -62.04
CA GLN A 38 -20.90 40.56 -60.71
C GLN A 38 -21.62 39.75 -59.62
N ALA A 39 -22.95 39.76 -59.61
CA ALA A 39 -23.73 38.96 -58.68
C ALA A 39 -23.51 37.44 -58.85
N GLN A 40 -23.23 36.96 -60.06
CA GLN A 40 -22.86 35.56 -60.29
C GLN A 40 -21.48 35.24 -59.71
N ARG A 41 -20.48 36.11 -59.93
CA ARG A 41 -19.14 35.93 -59.35
C ARG A 41 -19.19 35.93 -57.83
N GLU A 42 -19.93 36.85 -57.22
CA GLU A 42 -20.13 36.89 -55.76
C GLU A 42 -20.77 35.60 -55.23
N ARG A 43 -21.75 35.02 -55.95
CA ARG A 43 -22.36 33.74 -55.57
C ARG A 43 -21.39 32.57 -55.71
N GLU A 44 -20.56 32.56 -56.74
CA GLU A 44 -19.53 31.53 -56.93
C GLU A 44 -18.43 31.62 -55.88
N GLU A 45 -17.94 32.82 -55.58
CA GLU A 45 -17.00 33.08 -54.50
C GLU A 45 -17.57 32.67 -53.15
N ALA A 46 -18.80 33.05 -52.83
CA ALA A 46 -19.48 32.62 -51.60
C ALA A 46 -19.60 31.09 -51.50
N ARG A 47 -19.89 30.39 -52.61
CA ARG A 47 -19.91 28.91 -52.64
C ARG A 47 -18.53 28.31 -52.41
N GLN A 48 -17.49 28.87 -53.03
CA GLN A 48 -16.11 28.43 -52.83
C GLN A 48 -15.65 28.63 -51.39
N GLU A 49 -15.99 29.77 -50.78
CA GLU A 49 -15.73 30.05 -49.36
C GLU A 49 -16.47 29.06 -48.45
N GLN A 50 -17.74 28.77 -48.73
CA GLN A 50 -18.50 27.76 -47.98
C GLN A 50 -17.84 26.37 -48.06
N LEU A 51 -17.39 25.94 -49.25
CA LEU A 51 -16.69 24.66 -49.41
C LEU A 51 -15.36 24.65 -48.65
N ARG A 52 -14.59 25.74 -48.68
CA ARG A 52 -13.34 25.88 -47.94
C ARG A 52 -13.57 25.79 -46.43
N LEU A 53 -14.61 26.44 -45.92
CA LEU A 53 -15.01 26.38 -44.51
C LEU A 53 -15.44 24.95 -44.12
N GLN A 54 -16.25 24.29 -44.95
CA GLN A 54 -16.67 22.92 -44.70
C GLN A 54 -15.48 21.96 -44.63
N GLN A 55 -14.50 22.12 -45.54
CA GLN A 55 -13.27 21.34 -45.51
C GLN A 55 -12.43 21.63 -44.26
N ALA A 56 -12.30 22.90 -43.86
CA ALA A 56 -11.60 23.28 -42.64
C ALA A 56 -12.25 22.67 -41.39
N MET A 57 -13.58 22.67 -41.32
CA MET A 57 -14.33 22.02 -40.24
C MET A 57 -14.12 20.50 -40.22
N ALA A 58 -14.12 19.84 -41.38
CA ALA A 58 -13.85 18.41 -41.48
C ALA A 58 -12.43 18.07 -41.00
N ASN A 59 -11.43 18.87 -41.39
CA ASN A 59 -10.04 18.72 -40.94
C ASN A 59 -9.92 18.91 -39.42
N LEU A 60 -10.60 19.90 -38.85
CA LEU A 60 -10.60 20.14 -37.41
C LEU A 60 -11.25 18.96 -36.65
N LYS A 61 -12.38 18.44 -37.14
CA LYS A 61 -13.02 17.22 -36.58
C LYS A 61 -12.09 16.01 -36.64
N TYR A 62 -11.36 15.83 -37.73
CA TYR A 62 -10.38 14.76 -37.86
C TYR A 62 -9.22 14.91 -36.87
N LEU A 63 -8.60 16.08 -36.79
CA LEU A 63 -7.46 16.35 -35.89
C LEU A 63 -7.85 16.22 -34.41
N THR A 64 -9.01 16.75 -34.03
CA THR A 64 -9.55 16.59 -32.67
C THR A 64 -9.80 15.12 -32.34
N GLY A 65 -10.32 14.34 -33.29
CA GLY A 65 -10.48 12.88 -33.16
C GLY A 65 -9.14 12.15 -32.97
N GLN A 66 -8.12 12.52 -33.76
CA GLN A 66 -6.76 11.96 -33.62
C GLN A 66 -6.16 12.26 -32.24
N TYR A 67 -6.23 13.51 -31.79
CA TYR A 67 -5.74 13.91 -30.48
C TYR A 67 -6.43 13.14 -29.34
N ARG A 68 -7.75 12.95 -29.43
CA ARG A 68 -8.48 12.13 -28.45
C ARG A 68 -7.96 10.69 -28.40
N ARG A 69 -7.76 10.05 -29.57
CA ARG A 69 -7.22 8.67 -29.64
C ARG A 69 -5.80 8.59 -29.08
N GLU A 70 -4.94 9.53 -29.42
CA GLU A 70 -3.57 9.56 -28.88
C GLU A 70 -3.56 9.76 -27.36
N ARG A 71 -4.41 10.66 -26.84
CA ARG A 71 -4.56 10.87 -25.40
C ARG A 71 -5.06 9.60 -24.71
N CYS A 72 -6.09 8.93 -25.25
CA CYS A 72 -6.58 7.65 -24.73
C CYS A 72 -5.47 6.60 -24.68
N ARG A 73 -4.69 6.42 -25.76
CA ARG A 73 -3.55 5.49 -25.78
C ARG A 73 -2.50 5.81 -24.71
N ARG A 74 -2.18 7.09 -24.49
CA ARG A 74 -1.24 7.50 -23.45
C ARG A 74 -1.77 7.18 -22.05
N ILE A 75 -3.06 7.41 -21.81
CA ILE A 75 -3.72 7.06 -20.54
C ILE A 75 -3.71 5.54 -20.33
N GLU A 76 -4.07 4.76 -21.35
CA GLU A 76 -4.04 3.30 -21.30
C GLU A 76 -2.64 2.76 -20.99
N GLN A 77 -1.60 3.28 -21.65
CA GLN A 77 -0.21 2.89 -21.39
C GLN A 77 0.23 3.22 -19.97
N TYR A 78 -0.22 4.35 -19.42
CA TYR A 78 0.06 4.72 -18.04
C TYR A 78 -0.59 3.75 -17.06
N LEU A 79 -1.89 3.45 -17.24
CA LEU A 79 -2.62 2.50 -16.41
C LEU A 79 -2.07 1.07 -16.52
N GLU A 80 -1.64 0.65 -17.71
CA GLU A 80 -1.00 -0.65 -17.90
C GLU A 80 0.36 -0.73 -17.17
N ARG A 81 1.13 0.36 -17.16
CA ARG A 81 2.37 0.43 -16.38
C ARG A 81 2.10 0.30 -14.89
N GLN A 82 1.10 1.01 -14.36
CA GLN A 82 0.72 0.90 -12.95
C GLN A 82 0.30 -0.52 -12.59
N ARG A 83 -0.56 -1.16 -13.39
CA ARG A 83 -0.94 -2.57 -13.18
C ARG A 83 0.26 -3.51 -13.19
N ARG A 84 1.24 -3.30 -14.07
CA ARG A 84 2.49 -4.09 -14.08
C ARG A 84 3.33 -3.87 -12.82
N GLU A 85 3.41 -2.65 -12.32
CA GLU A 85 4.11 -2.33 -11.08
C GLU A 85 3.43 -2.99 -9.86
N GLU A 86 2.11 -2.99 -9.80
CA GLU A 86 1.32 -3.67 -8.77
C GLU A 86 1.54 -5.18 -8.79
N LEU A 87 1.49 -5.81 -9.97
CA LEU A 87 1.76 -7.24 -10.12
C LEU A 87 3.19 -7.61 -9.68
N LEU A 88 4.19 -6.78 -10.03
CA LEU A 88 5.56 -6.99 -9.57
C LEU A 88 5.68 -6.85 -8.04
N HIS A 89 4.97 -5.90 -7.45
CA HIS A 89 4.94 -5.72 -6.01
C HIS A 89 4.28 -6.92 -5.32
N GLN A 90 3.18 -7.44 -5.86
CA GLN A 90 2.50 -8.64 -5.34
C GLN A 90 3.41 -9.87 -5.42
N ALA A 91 4.04 -10.12 -6.57
CA ALA A 91 4.98 -11.23 -6.74
C ALA A 91 6.17 -11.15 -5.77
N LEU A 92 6.65 -9.93 -5.46
CA LEU A 92 7.71 -9.74 -4.47
C LEU A 92 7.24 -10.11 -3.04
N LEU A 93 6.02 -9.76 -2.66
CA LEU A 93 5.45 -10.12 -1.37
C LEU A 93 5.25 -11.63 -1.24
N GLU A 94 4.74 -12.29 -2.29
CA GLU A 94 4.61 -13.74 -2.35
C GLU A 94 5.96 -14.44 -2.20
N GLN A 95 6.98 -13.99 -2.93
CA GLN A 95 8.34 -14.51 -2.77
C GLN A 95 8.88 -14.34 -1.34
N GLN A 96 8.56 -13.24 -0.66
CA GLN A 96 8.96 -13.05 0.74
C GLN A 96 8.24 -14.02 1.68
N ARG A 97 6.94 -14.25 1.46
CA ARG A 97 6.15 -15.24 2.20
C ARG A 97 6.71 -16.65 2.03
N GLU A 98 7.02 -17.05 0.80
CA GLU A 98 7.64 -18.35 0.51
C GLU A 98 8.98 -18.53 1.22
N ARG A 99 9.83 -17.50 1.23
CA ARG A 99 11.10 -17.54 1.96
C ARG A 99 10.91 -17.68 3.46
N ALA A 100 9.92 -16.98 4.02
CA ALA A 100 9.59 -17.08 5.44
C ALA A 100 9.10 -18.50 5.79
N LEU A 101 8.23 -19.09 4.97
CA LEU A 101 7.76 -20.47 5.14
C LEU A 101 8.90 -21.49 5.06
N LEU A 102 9.79 -21.36 4.07
CA LEU A 102 10.97 -22.22 3.97
C LEU A 102 11.89 -22.09 5.20
N GLN A 103 12.06 -20.86 5.72
CA GLN A 103 12.84 -20.63 6.93
C GLN A 103 12.18 -21.27 8.16
N GLN A 104 10.84 -21.19 8.27
CA GLN A 104 10.08 -21.83 9.32
C GLN A 104 10.24 -23.36 9.26
N GLN A 105 10.08 -23.97 8.08
CA GLN A 105 10.28 -25.41 7.90
C GLN A 105 11.70 -25.86 8.27
N GLN A 106 12.72 -25.06 7.95
CA GLN A 106 14.09 -25.35 8.37
C GLN A 106 14.24 -25.34 9.89
N TYR A 107 13.61 -24.38 10.57
CA TYR A 107 13.62 -24.30 12.02
C TYR A 107 12.91 -25.50 12.66
N GLU A 108 11.75 -25.89 12.14
CA GLU A 108 11.01 -27.06 12.60
C GLU A 108 11.83 -28.35 12.45
N ARG A 109 12.55 -28.53 11.34
CA ARG A 109 13.45 -29.68 11.15
C ARG A 109 14.57 -29.73 12.19
N VAL A 110 15.14 -28.58 12.55
CA VAL A 110 16.17 -28.50 13.59
C VAL A 110 15.58 -28.90 14.95
N ILE A 111 14.39 -28.39 15.30
CA ILE A 111 13.71 -28.77 16.54
C ILE A 111 13.44 -30.28 16.60
N ILE A 112 12.95 -30.86 15.50
CA ILE A 112 12.69 -32.31 15.43
C ILE A 112 13.99 -33.09 15.64
N GLN A 113 15.09 -32.70 14.97
CA GLN A 113 16.39 -33.34 15.16
C GLN A 113 16.91 -33.21 16.61
N GLU A 114 16.72 -32.06 17.25
CA GLU A 114 17.09 -31.88 18.65
C GLU A 114 16.27 -32.80 19.57
N ARG A 115 14.95 -32.91 19.34
CA ARG A 115 14.08 -33.83 20.09
C ARG A 115 14.48 -35.29 19.90
N GLU A 116 14.76 -35.71 18.68
CA GLU A 116 15.25 -37.06 18.38
C GLU A 116 16.57 -37.37 19.11
N GLN A 117 17.49 -36.40 19.16
CA GLN A 117 18.73 -36.53 19.93
C GLN A 117 18.47 -36.63 21.43
N GLU A 118 17.60 -35.79 21.98
CA GLU A 118 17.22 -35.85 23.39
C GLU A 118 16.57 -37.19 23.75
N GLU A 119 15.67 -37.70 22.90
CA GLU A 119 15.04 -39.01 23.07
C GLU A 119 16.06 -40.15 23.02
N TYR A 120 17.00 -40.10 22.07
CA TYR A 120 18.10 -41.05 22.01
C TYR A 120 18.93 -41.05 23.31
N TYR A 121 19.30 -39.87 23.83
CA TYR A 121 20.02 -39.77 25.10
C TYR A 121 19.18 -40.29 26.28
N ARG A 122 17.88 -40.00 26.31
CA ARG A 122 16.96 -40.54 27.34
C ARG A 122 16.89 -42.06 27.30
N GLN A 123 16.84 -42.66 26.11
CA GLN A 123 16.84 -44.11 25.94
C GLN A 123 18.16 -44.73 26.43
N CYS A 124 19.31 -44.16 26.06
CA CYS A 124 20.61 -44.62 26.56
C CYS A 124 20.70 -44.55 28.09
N LEU A 125 20.20 -43.46 28.69
CA LEU A 125 20.17 -43.29 30.14
C LEU A 125 19.27 -44.34 30.81
N ALA A 126 18.08 -44.58 30.26
CA ALA A 126 17.14 -45.57 30.76
C ALA A 126 17.73 -47.00 30.70
N ALA A 127 18.36 -47.36 29.58
CA ALA A 127 19.05 -48.64 29.42
C ALA A 127 20.20 -48.81 30.42
N ALA A 128 20.99 -47.77 30.67
CA ALA A 128 22.07 -47.81 31.66
C ALA A 128 21.55 -48.01 33.09
N ILE A 129 20.44 -47.36 33.46
CA ILE A 129 19.78 -47.55 34.75
C ILE A 129 19.27 -48.99 34.90
N GLU A 130 18.66 -49.53 33.84
CA GLU A 130 18.13 -50.90 33.87
C GLU A 130 19.26 -51.93 33.96
N GLN A 131 20.37 -51.74 33.25
CA GLN A 131 21.55 -52.57 33.39
C GLN A 131 22.08 -52.59 34.83
N GLN A 132 22.17 -51.41 35.49
CA GLN A 132 22.56 -51.34 36.90
C GLN A 132 21.61 -52.10 37.83
N ARG A 133 20.31 -52.10 37.54
CA ARG A 133 19.32 -52.87 38.31
C ARG A 133 19.53 -54.37 38.14
N VAL A 134 19.71 -54.84 36.90
CA VAL A 134 20.01 -56.24 36.60
C VAL A 134 21.29 -56.68 37.29
N ASP A 135 22.36 -55.88 37.22
CA ASP A 135 23.64 -56.18 37.87
C ASP A 135 23.49 -56.30 39.39
N ARG A 136 22.73 -55.39 40.02
CA ARG A 136 22.43 -55.48 41.47
C ARG A 136 21.65 -56.74 41.83
N LEU A 137 20.63 -57.10 41.06
CA LEU A 137 19.87 -58.33 41.28
C LEU A 137 20.75 -59.58 41.08
N HIS A 138 21.63 -59.58 40.08
CA HIS A 138 22.58 -60.66 39.85
C HIS A 138 23.56 -60.81 41.02
N GLN A 139 24.09 -59.71 41.55
CA GLN A 139 24.95 -59.72 42.75
C GLN A 139 24.22 -60.28 43.97
N GLN A 140 22.96 -59.88 44.20
CA GLN A 140 22.14 -60.43 45.28
C GLN A 140 21.91 -61.93 45.12
N TYR A 141 21.66 -62.40 43.90
CA TYR A 141 21.52 -63.82 43.60
C TYR A 141 22.81 -64.60 43.89
N LEU A 142 23.96 -64.10 43.45
CA LEU A 142 25.27 -64.72 43.73
C LEU A 142 25.53 -64.82 45.23
N ALA A 143 25.31 -63.72 45.98
CA ALA A 143 25.46 -63.70 47.43
C ALA A 143 24.52 -64.70 48.13
N SER A 144 23.25 -64.78 47.69
CA SER A 144 22.29 -65.77 48.20
C SER A 144 22.73 -67.21 47.92
N LYS A 145 23.28 -67.46 46.72
CA LYS A 145 23.80 -68.78 46.32
C LYS A 145 25.03 -69.20 47.13
N GLU A 146 25.93 -68.28 47.44
CA GLU A 146 27.06 -68.52 48.34
C GLU A 146 26.57 -68.87 49.75
N HIS A 147 25.63 -68.09 50.30
CA HIS A 147 25.01 -68.40 51.59
C HIS A 147 24.32 -69.77 51.62
N ALA A 148 23.65 -70.18 50.53
CA ALA A 148 23.05 -71.51 50.42
C ALA A 148 24.11 -72.63 50.44
N ARG A 149 25.22 -72.46 49.71
CA ARG A 149 26.35 -73.41 49.72
C ARG A 149 26.98 -73.54 51.10
N ASP A 150 27.13 -72.43 51.83
CA ASP A 150 27.64 -72.44 53.20
C ASP A 150 26.72 -73.19 54.16
N GLN A 151 25.40 -73.05 53.98
CA GLN A 151 24.42 -73.81 54.76
C GLN A 151 24.45 -75.31 54.44
N ASP A 152 24.56 -75.68 53.17
CA ASP A 152 24.63 -77.09 52.76
C ASP A 152 25.93 -77.75 53.22
N ASN A 153 27.08 -77.06 53.13
CA ASN A 153 28.35 -77.55 53.69
C ASN A 153 28.28 -77.73 55.22
N ARG A 154 27.49 -76.90 55.94
CA ARG A 154 27.23 -77.10 57.37
C ARG A 154 26.32 -78.30 57.65
N ARG A 155 25.41 -78.64 56.73
CA ARG A 155 24.48 -79.77 56.85
C ARG A 155 25.13 -81.11 56.48
N THR A 156 25.98 -81.15 55.45
CA THR A 156 26.68 -82.38 55.02
C THR A 156 27.79 -82.82 55.98
N ALA A 157 28.27 -81.94 56.87
CA ALA A 157 29.20 -82.32 57.93
C ALA A 157 28.56 -83.09 59.11
N LYS A 158 27.23 -83.34 59.12
CA LYS A 158 26.53 -83.84 60.32
C LYS A 158 25.61 -85.06 60.18
N CYS A 159 25.46 -85.72 59.03
CA CYS A 159 24.61 -86.93 58.94
C CYS A 159 25.00 -87.95 57.86
N GLU A 160 25.00 -89.22 58.28
CA GLU A 160 25.08 -90.47 57.49
C GLU A 160 23.94 -90.64 56.45
N PRO A 161 24.10 -91.55 55.46
CA PRO A 161 23.20 -91.66 54.33
C PRO A 161 21.94 -92.48 54.68
N ALA A 162 20.78 -91.82 54.66
CA ALA A 162 19.49 -92.49 54.61
C ALA A 162 18.90 -92.34 53.21
N GLN A 163 18.81 -93.47 52.52
CA GLN A 163 17.96 -93.67 51.35
C GLN A 163 16.51 -93.35 51.75
N SER A 164 15.77 -92.60 50.93
CA SER A 164 14.38 -92.91 50.59
C SER A 164 13.76 -91.85 49.68
N GLU A 165 13.25 -92.34 48.54
CA GLU A 165 11.96 -92.02 47.88
C GLU A 165 11.49 -90.58 47.59
N ARG A 166 10.84 -90.49 46.41
CA ARG A 166 9.91 -89.47 45.86
C ARG A 166 10.55 -88.45 44.93
N SER A 167 10.41 -88.47 43.59
CA SER A 167 9.39 -89.04 42.70
C SER A 167 7.95 -88.69 43.09
N SER A 168 7.56 -87.40 42.95
CA SER A 168 6.16 -86.92 42.92
C SER A 168 6.02 -85.39 42.91
N LEU A 169 7.11 -84.61 43.07
CA LEU A 169 7.01 -83.15 43.29
C LEU A 169 7.23 -82.26 42.06
N GLN A 170 7.37 -82.83 40.85
CA GLN A 170 7.56 -82.04 39.62
C GLN A 170 6.23 -81.56 39.00
N ASP A 171 5.12 -82.26 39.23
CA ASP A 171 3.85 -81.95 38.55
C ASP A 171 3.01 -80.84 39.23
N PHE A 172 3.23 -80.58 40.52
CA PHE A 172 2.51 -79.51 41.24
C PHE A 172 3.07 -78.10 40.98
N HIS A 173 4.28 -77.99 40.42
CA HIS A 173 4.92 -76.70 40.20
C HIS A 173 4.55 -76.09 38.85
N THR A 174 4.19 -76.90 37.85
CA THR A 174 3.76 -76.45 36.52
C THR A 174 2.36 -75.81 36.54
N ASP A 175 1.41 -76.35 37.30
CA ASP A 175 0.02 -75.86 37.31
C ASP A 175 -0.19 -74.55 38.08
N ARG A 176 0.68 -74.21 39.03
CA ARG A 176 0.61 -72.92 39.75
C ARG A 176 1.40 -71.80 39.09
N VAL A 177 2.39 -72.14 38.26
CA VAL A 177 3.22 -71.15 37.59
C VAL A 177 2.59 -70.73 36.26
N SER A 178 1.86 -71.62 35.58
CA SER A 178 1.18 -71.32 34.30
C SER A 178 0.25 -70.09 34.34
N PRO A 179 -0.63 -69.89 35.36
CA PRO A 179 -1.49 -68.71 35.45
C PRO A 179 -0.70 -67.42 35.71
N LEU A 180 0.41 -67.51 36.46
CA LEU A 180 1.26 -66.37 36.81
C LEU A 180 2.12 -65.91 35.63
N VAL A 181 2.59 -66.85 34.81
CA VAL A 181 3.29 -66.55 33.56
C VAL A 181 2.32 -65.95 32.54
N ASN A 182 1.09 -66.46 32.42
CA ASN A 182 0.06 -65.85 31.57
C ASN A 182 -0.40 -64.47 32.09
N LEU A 183 -0.37 -64.21 33.40
CA LEU A 183 -0.72 -62.89 33.94
C LEU A 183 0.36 -61.85 33.67
N ILE A 184 1.65 -62.23 33.77
CA ILE A 184 2.78 -61.32 33.59
C ILE A 184 3.09 -61.09 32.11
N PHE A 185 3.05 -62.14 31.27
CA PHE A 185 3.36 -62.03 29.84
C PHE A 185 2.12 -61.86 28.95
N GLY A 186 0.93 -62.23 29.41
CA GLY A 186 -0.31 -62.04 28.64
C GLY A 186 -0.77 -60.58 28.52
N GLN A 187 -0.37 -59.69 29.45
CA GLN A 187 -0.67 -58.26 29.36
C GLN A 187 0.19 -57.51 28.33
N GLN A 188 1.36 -58.04 27.95
CA GLN A 188 2.19 -57.42 26.90
C GLN A 188 1.70 -57.72 25.48
N ALA A 189 0.89 -58.77 25.29
CA ALA A 189 0.32 -59.07 23.97
C ALA A 189 -0.92 -58.21 23.66
N THR A 190 -1.69 -57.78 24.67
CA THR A 190 -2.90 -56.96 24.47
C THR A 190 -2.64 -55.45 24.38
N GLN A 191 -1.47 -54.96 24.79
CA GLN A 191 -1.09 -53.55 24.55
C GLN A 191 -0.62 -53.30 23.11
N SER A 192 -0.11 -54.32 22.42
CA SER A 192 0.33 -54.22 21.02
C SER A 192 -0.84 -54.15 20.02
N GLU A 193 -2.03 -54.62 20.38
CA GLU A 193 -3.23 -54.50 19.53
C GLU A 193 -4.02 -53.20 19.79
N SER A 194 -3.77 -52.49 20.91
CA SER A 194 -4.42 -51.20 21.19
C SER A 194 -3.70 -49.97 20.59
N GLU A 195 -2.48 -50.13 20.05
CA GLU A 195 -1.79 -49.05 19.31
C GLU A 195 -2.16 -49.01 17.81
N GLU A 196 -2.85 -50.03 17.28
CA GLU A 196 -3.37 -50.00 15.90
C GLU A 196 -4.70 -49.23 15.77
N GLU A 197 -5.46 -49.02 16.85
CA GLU A 197 -6.73 -48.25 16.78
C GLU A 197 -6.54 -46.73 16.91
N GLU A 198 -5.40 -46.24 17.43
CA GLU A 198 -5.10 -44.80 17.47
C GLU A 198 -4.65 -44.23 16.10
N SER A 199 -4.42 -45.10 15.11
CA SER A 199 -4.13 -44.72 13.72
C SER A 199 -5.36 -44.28 12.92
N THR A 200 -6.58 -44.44 13.46
CA THR A 200 -7.82 -44.03 12.78
C THR A 200 -8.22 -42.57 13.03
N SER A 201 -7.62 -41.88 14.01
CA SER A 201 -7.86 -40.44 14.21
C SER A 201 -7.21 -39.56 13.14
N GLN A 202 -6.18 -40.03 12.43
CA GLN A 202 -5.56 -39.27 11.34
C GLN A 202 -6.38 -39.25 10.04
N GLN A 203 -7.34 -40.16 9.86
CA GLN A 203 -8.24 -40.14 8.71
C GLN A 203 -9.32 -39.05 8.83
N ASN A 204 -9.79 -38.76 10.05
CA ASN A 204 -10.76 -37.69 10.28
C ASN A 204 -10.16 -36.29 10.03
N ASP A 205 -8.90 -36.07 10.40
CA ASP A 205 -8.23 -34.80 10.10
C ASP A 205 -8.03 -34.61 8.58
N SER A 206 -7.74 -35.69 7.84
CA SER A 206 -7.64 -35.63 6.38
C SER A 206 -8.98 -35.30 5.70
N GLU A 207 -10.11 -35.80 6.21
CA GLU A 207 -11.44 -35.45 5.67
C GLU A 207 -11.83 -34.01 5.98
N ILE A 208 -11.48 -33.50 7.17
CA ILE A 208 -11.73 -32.10 7.57
C ILE A 208 -10.90 -31.15 6.67
N TRP A 209 -9.64 -31.46 6.40
CA TRP A 209 -8.81 -30.64 5.50
C TRP A 209 -9.23 -30.72 4.03
N GLN A 210 -9.74 -31.87 3.56
CA GLN A 210 -10.34 -31.98 2.22
C GLN A 210 -11.66 -31.20 2.10
N TYR A 211 -12.46 -31.16 3.16
CA TYR A 211 -13.70 -30.38 3.20
C TYR A 211 -13.42 -28.87 3.16
N ILE A 212 -12.44 -28.39 3.93
CA ILE A 212 -12.03 -26.98 3.92
C ILE A 212 -11.40 -26.58 2.57
N SER A 213 -10.60 -27.45 1.95
CA SER A 213 -9.99 -27.17 0.64
C SER A 213 -11.02 -27.14 -0.49
N ARG A 214 -12.05 -28.00 -0.45
CA ARG A 214 -13.14 -27.98 -1.46
C ARG A 214 -13.99 -26.72 -1.39
N HIS A 215 -14.17 -26.13 -0.21
CA HIS A 215 -14.99 -24.94 -0.05
C HIS A 215 -14.29 -23.63 -0.40
N GLN A 216 -12.95 -23.58 -0.44
CA GLN A 216 -12.23 -22.38 -0.87
C GLN A 216 -12.17 -22.20 -2.39
N ASP A 217 -12.29 -23.28 -3.17
CA ASP A 217 -12.22 -23.21 -4.64
C ASP A 217 -13.59 -22.96 -5.30
N THR A 218 -14.69 -23.21 -4.59
CA THR A 218 -16.05 -22.99 -5.11
C THR A 218 -16.51 -21.53 -5.10
N ASP A 219 -15.95 -20.69 -4.21
CA ASP A 219 -16.38 -19.29 -4.08
C ASP A 219 -15.70 -18.33 -5.09
N MET A 220 -14.79 -18.85 -5.93
CA MET A 220 -14.08 -18.08 -6.96
C MET A 220 -14.54 -18.38 -8.39
N ALA A 221 -15.44 -19.35 -8.60
CA ALA A 221 -15.82 -19.82 -9.94
C ALA A 221 -17.21 -19.36 -10.42
N GLU A 222 -18.07 -18.81 -9.56
CA GLU A 222 -19.45 -18.42 -9.92
C GLU A 222 -19.65 -16.93 -10.24
N ASN A 223 -18.57 -16.14 -10.41
CA ASN A 223 -18.70 -14.71 -10.74
C ASN A 223 -18.18 -14.34 -12.15
N ALA A 224 -18.26 -15.28 -13.09
CA ALA A 224 -17.78 -15.11 -14.46
C ALA A 224 -18.79 -15.61 -15.52
N SER A 225 -20.07 -15.27 -15.38
CA SER A 225 -21.00 -15.29 -16.52
C SER A 225 -22.30 -14.57 -16.16
N GLU A 226 -22.42 -13.31 -16.55
CA GLU A 226 -23.65 -12.65 -17.07
C GLU A 226 -23.49 -11.14 -16.91
N GLU A 227 -23.39 -10.43 -18.04
CA GLU A 227 -24.35 -9.37 -18.42
C GLU A 227 -23.82 -8.61 -19.65
N GLU A 228 -24.38 -8.98 -20.80
CA GLU A 228 -24.53 -8.07 -21.92
C GLU A 228 -25.78 -7.19 -21.70
N ALA A 229 -25.61 -5.90 -22.02
CA ALA A 229 -26.61 -4.98 -22.56
C ALA A 229 -27.87 -4.65 -21.72
N HIS A 230 -27.86 -3.47 -21.09
CA HIS A 230 -29.06 -2.63 -21.05
C HIS A 230 -28.69 -1.14 -21.14
N ASP A 231 -29.27 -0.48 -22.14
CA ASP A 231 -29.29 0.97 -22.35
C ASP A 231 -30.34 1.64 -21.44
N ASP A 232 -30.13 2.93 -21.25
CA ASP A 232 -31.08 4.00 -20.93
C ASP A 232 -31.47 4.33 -19.46
N ASP A 233 -31.26 5.63 -19.20
CA ASP A 233 -31.99 6.60 -18.38
C ASP A 233 -31.79 6.68 -16.84
N ASP A 234 -31.36 7.90 -16.46
CA ASP A 234 -31.77 8.72 -15.31
C ASP A 234 -32.25 8.00 -14.02
N ASP A 235 -31.56 8.23 -12.90
CA ASP A 235 -32.11 9.01 -11.77
C ASP A 235 -31.12 9.06 -10.59
N ASP A 236 -31.23 10.18 -9.90
CA ASP A 236 -30.71 10.59 -8.61
C ASP A 236 -30.86 9.51 -7.51
N SER A 237 -29.80 9.25 -6.74
CA SER A 237 -29.85 9.04 -5.27
C SER A 237 -28.56 8.45 -4.70
N SER A 238 -27.95 9.25 -3.82
CA SER A 238 -27.24 8.88 -2.60
C SER A 238 -27.16 7.39 -2.20
N SER A 239 -25.96 6.87 -1.92
CA SER A 239 -25.64 6.37 -0.58
C SER A 239 -24.15 6.22 -0.34
N SER A 240 -23.73 6.93 0.69
CA SER A 240 -22.44 6.92 1.36
C SER A 240 -22.34 5.79 2.38
N VAL A 241 -21.24 5.04 2.40
CA VAL A 241 -20.68 4.44 3.63
C VAL A 241 -19.17 4.33 3.52
N SER A 242 -18.42 5.13 4.30
CA SER A 242 -17.10 4.69 4.76
C SER A 242 -16.63 5.47 5.99
N SER A 243 -16.37 4.69 7.05
CA SER A 243 -15.42 4.94 8.15
C SER A 243 -15.77 5.99 9.21
N GLN A 244 -16.40 5.51 10.28
CA GLN A 244 -16.44 6.15 11.60
C GLN A 244 -15.04 6.21 12.24
N LEU A 245 -14.58 7.42 12.53
CA LEU A 245 -13.57 7.76 13.54
C LEU A 245 -14.27 8.49 14.71
N PRO A 246 -13.73 8.48 15.93
CA PRO A 246 -14.41 9.00 17.11
C PRO A 246 -14.35 10.54 17.13
N VAL A 247 -15.52 11.20 17.08
CA VAL A 247 -15.67 12.68 17.01
C VAL A 247 -16.23 13.27 18.33
N GLU A 248 -16.00 12.63 19.47
CA GLU A 248 -16.66 13.08 20.71
C GLU A 248 -16.13 14.40 21.31
N ASP A 249 -15.00 14.94 20.84
CA ASP A 249 -14.40 16.16 21.43
C ASP A 249 -14.64 17.48 20.66
N HIS A 250 -15.31 17.49 19.51
CA HIS A 250 -15.50 18.73 18.72
C HIS A 250 -16.91 19.35 18.76
N VAL A 251 -17.89 18.67 19.38
CA VAL A 251 -19.29 19.16 19.43
C VAL A 251 -19.48 20.30 20.46
N LEU A 252 -18.54 20.49 21.38
CA LEU A 252 -18.65 21.54 22.41
C LEU A 252 -18.35 22.97 21.90
N ASN A 253 -17.85 23.17 20.67
CA ASN A 253 -17.45 24.49 20.20
C ASN A 253 -18.48 25.19 19.28
N LEU A 254 -19.48 24.46 18.76
CA LEU A 254 -20.47 25.04 17.84
C LEU A 254 -21.49 25.93 18.57
N LYS A 255 -21.79 25.62 19.84
CA LYS A 255 -22.69 26.43 20.67
C LYS A 255 -22.08 27.78 21.05
N GLY A 256 -20.75 27.87 21.14
CA GLY A 256 -20.03 29.12 21.37
C GLY A 256 -20.10 30.05 20.16
N PHE A 257 -19.89 29.50 18.97
CA PHE A 257 -19.91 30.26 17.71
C PHE A 257 -21.28 30.84 17.37
N VAL A 258 -22.36 30.09 17.62
CA VAL A 258 -23.74 30.58 17.40
C VAL A 258 -24.10 31.71 18.37
N ASN A 259 -23.62 31.68 19.62
CA ASN A 259 -23.85 32.78 20.56
C ASN A 259 -23.05 34.05 20.21
N GLU A 260 -21.87 33.91 19.59
CA GLU A 260 -21.05 35.04 19.15
C GLU A 260 -21.66 35.75 17.92
N LEU A 261 -22.28 34.99 17.01
CA LEU A 261 -23.03 35.54 15.86
C LEU A 261 -24.31 36.28 16.27
N VAL A 262 -25.01 35.80 17.31
CA VAL A 262 -26.22 36.47 17.83
C VAL A 262 -25.87 37.74 18.60
N ALA A 263 -24.70 37.79 19.25
CA ALA A 263 -24.24 38.98 19.98
C ALA A 263 -23.83 40.13 19.05
N ASN A 264 -23.25 39.84 17.87
CA ASN A 264 -22.74 40.87 16.96
C ASN A 264 -23.80 41.51 16.05
N ASN A 265 -25.03 41.01 16.02
CA ASN A 265 -26.11 41.55 15.18
C ASN A 265 -27.09 42.51 15.88
N LYS A 266 -26.80 42.94 17.12
CA LYS A 266 -27.74 43.73 17.95
C LYS A 266 -27.47 45.24 17.99
N SER A 267 -26.96 45.82 16.91
CA SER A 267 -26.84 47.28 16.80
C SER A 267 -27.17 47.79 15.40
N VAL A 268 -28.46 47.74 15.04
CA VAL A 268 -29.02 48.59 13.98
C VAL A 268 -30.18 49.35 14.62
N PRO A 269 -30.14 50.70 14.67
CA PRO A 269 -31.22 51.49 15.20
C PRO A 269 -32.41 51.45 14.24
N GLU A 270 -33.52 51.00 14.80
CA GLU A 270 -34.86 50.90 14.25
C GLU A 270 -35.47 52.31 14.20
N SER A 271 -35.60 52.88 13.00
CA SER A 271 -36.61 53.90 12.69
C SER A 271 -36.65 54.19 11.18
N PHE A 272 -37.60 53.59 10.46
CA PHE A 272 -38.39 54.33 9.48
C PHE A 272 -39.60 53.50 9.01
N GLU A 273 -40.79 54.02 9.30
CA GLU A 273 -42.07 53.48 8.88
C GLU A 273 -42.35 53.78 7.40
N GLU A 274 -42.83 52.75 6.71
CA GLU A 274 -44.08 52.76 5.93
C GLU A 274 -44.25 53.81 4.81
N SER A 275 -44.03 53.38 3.57
CA SER A 275 -44.82 53.82 2.41
C SER A 275 -44.78 52.75 1.31
N ALA A 276 -45.92 52.10 1.09
CA ALA A 276 -46.12 51.15 0.01
C ALA A 276 -46.24 51.87 -1.33
N THR A 277 -45.20 51.75 -2.17
CA THR A 277 -45.28 52.04 -3.61
C THR A 277 -44.57 50.93 -4.39
N PHE A 278 -45.38 50.23 -5.16
CA PHE A 278 -45.02 49.18 -6.10
C PHE A 278 -44.25 49.79 -7.27
N GLU A 279 -42.92 49.90 -7.14
CA GLU A 279 -42.00 50.28 -8.20
C GLU A 279 -41.07 49.09 -8.53
N SER A 280 -40.77 48.93 -9.82
CA SER A 280 -40.01 47.81 -10.38
C SER A 280 -38.59 47.68 -9.79
N PRO A 281 -38.09 46.44 -9.59
CA PRO A 281 -36.82 46.20 -8.91
C PRO A 281 -35.63 46.50 -9.85
N GLN A 282 -35.01 47.68 -9.69
CA GLN A 282 -33.75 48.05 -10.36
C GLN A 282 -32.61 48.43 -9.38
N THR A 283 -32.67 48.01 -8.10
CA THR A 283 -31.72 48.46 -7.07
C THR A 283 -30.77 47.37 -6.50
N THR A 284 -30.60 46.22 -7.15
CA THR A 284 -29.70 45.16 -6.65
C THR A 284 -28.21 45.39 -6.89
N SER A 285 -27.81 46.37 -7.71
CA SER A 285 -26.37 46.51 -8.07
C SER A 285 -25.50 47.04 -6.92
N ALA A 286 -26.03 47.86 -6.00
CA ALA A 286 -25.21 48.49 -4.96
C ALA A 286 -24.73 47.49 -3.88
N THR A 287 -25.48 46.41 -3.64
CA THR A 287 -25.08 45.37 -2.68
C THR A 287 -24.03 44.43 -3.24
N GLU A 288 -24.03 44.20 -4.55
CA GLU A 288 -23.04 43.34 -5.23
C GLU A 288 -21.63 43.95 -5.16
N ASP A 289 -21.51 45.27 -5.35
CA ASP A 289 -20.22 45.99 -5.25
C ASP A 289 -19.60 45.91 -3.85
N ILE A 290 -20.43 45.96 -2.79
CA ILE A 290 -19.96 45.84 -1.40
C ILE A 290 -19.44 44.43 -1.10
N GLN A 291 -20.11 43.40 -1.63
CA GLN A 291 -19.66 42.02 -1.46
C GLN A 291 -18.37 41.74 -2.25
N LYS A 292 -18.29 42.23 -3.49
CA LYS A 292 -17.09 42.15 -4.32
C LYS A 292 -15.88 42.77 -3.62
N THR A 293 -16.01 44.01 -3.16
CA THR A 293 -14.92 44.71 -2.46
C THR A 293 -14.49 44.00 -1.17
N SER A 294 -15.42 43.42 -0.42
CA SER A 294 -15.11 42.61 0.77
C SER A 294 -14.31 41.35 0.42
N LYS A 295 -14.66 40.65 -0.66
CA LYS A 295 -13.95 39.45 -1.15
C LYS A 295 -12.54 39.79 -1.66
N CYS A 296 -12.40 40.85 -2.47
CA CYS A 296 -11.08 41.34 -2.92
C CYS A 296 -10.19 41.73 -1.74
N ASN A 297 -10.75 42.41 -0.73
CA ASN A 297 -10.00 42.75 0.49
C ASN A 297 -9.56 41.51 1.28
N LYS A 298 -10.36 40.44 1.30
CA LYS A 298 -9.96 39.15 1.91
C LYS A 298 -8.82 38.49 1.14
N LEU A 299 -8.91 38.44 -0.20
CA LEU A 299 -7.85 37.89 -1.04
C LEU A 299 -6.53 38.66 -0.87
N ARG A 300 -6.60 39.98 -0.82
CA ARG A 300 -5.42 40.82 -0.58
C ARG A 300 -4.78 40.56 0.78
N LYS A 301 -5.57 40.37 1.84
CA LYS A 301 -5.04 39.99 3.16
C LYS A 301 -4.36 38.63 3.12
N LEU A 302 -4.93 37.65 2.42
CA LEU A 302 -4.31 36.33 2.26
C LEU A 302 -3.02 36.39 1.43
N ASP A 303 -2.94 37.27 0.43
CA ASP A 303 -1.69 37.51 -0.31
C ASP A 303 -0.60 38.11 0.60
N GLU A 304 -0.94 39.14 1.38
CA GLU A 304 -0.03 39.75 2.34
C GLU A 304 0.42 38.75 3.43
N GLU A 305 -0.49 37.89 3.91
CA GLU A 305 -0.17 36.80 4.83
C GLU A 305 0.77 35.77 4.19
N LEU A 306 0.50 35.36 2.93
CA LEU A 306 1.33 34.41 2.20
C LEU A 306 2.74 34.96 1.94
N GLU A 307 2.87 36.24 1.58
CA GLU A 307 4.16 36.92 1.43
C GLU A 307 4.91 37.02 2.77
N ASN A 308 4.21 37.35 3.85
CA ASN A 308 4.80 37.38 5.19
C ASN A 308 5.31 36.00 5.62
N ILE A 309 4.52 34.96 5.38
CA ILE A 309 4.86 33.55 5.64
C ILE A 309 6.08 33.17 4.82
N GLN A 310 6.14 33.51 3.53
CA GLN A 310 7.31 33.27 2.68
C GLN A 310 8.58 33.97 3.22
N ASN A 311 8.48 35.24 3.59
CA ASN A 311 9.62 36.02 4.09
C ASN A 311 10.12 35.54 5.46
N GLN A 312 9.21 35.16 6.36
CA GLN A 312 9.59 34.66 7.69
C GLN A 312 10.32 33.32 7.64
N HIS A 313 10.01 32.50 6.64
CA HIS A 313 10.43 31.11 6.59
C HIS A 313 11.48 30.81 5.51
N GLU A 314 12.06 31.82 4.87
CA GLU A 314 13.18 31.64 3.94
C GLU A 314 14.35 30.88 4.60
N GLY A 315 14.64 31.15 5.88
CA GLY A 315 15.66 30.45 6.65
C GLY A 315 15.31 29.02 7.11
N VAL A 316 14.10 28.52 6.84
CA VAL A 316 13.72 27.13 7.17
C VAL A 316 14.40 26.14 6.23
N PHE A 317 14.63 26.52 4.97
CA PHE A 317 15.26 25.68 3.96
C PHE A 317 16.76 25.44 4.20
N ASP A 318 17.40 26.26 5.04
CA ASP A 318 18.81 26.09 5.38
C ASP A 318 19.03 25.13 6.56
N LYS A 319 17.97 24.77 7.29
CA LYS A 319 18.06 23.96 8.51
C LYS A 319 17.89 22.48 8.17
N HIS A 320 18.81 21.66 8.68
CA HIS A 320 18.71 20.21 8.57
C HIS A 320 17.50 19.65 9.33
N LEU A 321 16.80 18.72 8.67
CA LEU A 321 15.66 18.01 9.24
C LEU A 321 16.11 16.67 9.85
N GLU A 322 15.61 16.38 11.04
CA GLU A 322 15.94 15.14 11.75
C GLU A 322 14.84 14.11 11.59
N PHE A 323 15.17 12.95 11.02
CA PHE A 323 14.22 11.87 10.82
C PHE A 323 14.39 10.78 11.89
N GLN A 324 13.30 10.48 12.59
CA GLN A 324 13.27 9.39 13.56
C GLN A 324 12.88 8.09 12.88
N LYS A 325 13.50 6.98 13.33
CA LYS A 325 13.23 5.65 12.77
C LYS A 325 12.02 5.04 13.50
N ALA A 326 10.94 4.81 12.77
CA ALA A 326 9.79 4.05 13.26
C ALA A 326 10.13 2.56 13.40
N GLU A 327 9.33 1.83 14.18
CA GLU A 327 9.50 0.39 14.42
C GLU A 327 9.48 -0.43 13.11
N ALA A 328 8.67 -0.01 12.14
CA ALA A 328 8.61 -0.58 10.79
C ALA A 328 9.85 -0.29 9.91
N GLY A 329 10.82 0.48 10.40
CA GLY A 329 12.01 0.87 9.64
C GLY A 329 11.82 2.07 8.72
N THR A 330 10.63 2.64 8.67
CA THR A 330 10.33 3.89 7.95
C THR A 330 10.89 5.08 8.71
N LEU A 331 11.43 6.06 7.98
CA LEU A 331 11.89 7.33 8.53
C LEU A 331 10.70 8.30 8.58
N LEU A 332 10.34 8.74 9.78
CA LEU A 332 9.26 9.69 10.02
C LEU A 332 9.84 11.04 10.46
N LEU A 333 9.28 12.10 9.88
CA LEU A 333 9.55 13.46 10.34
C LEU A 333 8.59 13.76 11.49
N THR A 334 9.11 13.83 12.72
CA THR A 334 8.32 14.15 13.91
C THR A 334 8.62 15.57 14.38
N ALA A 335 7.64 16.24 15.01
CA ALA A 335 7.81 17.57 15.62
C ALA A 335 8.67 17.56 16.90
N SER A 336 9.58 16.59 17.02
CA SER A 336 10.43 16.37 18.19
C SER A 336 11.56 17.39 18.31
N THR A 337 12.06 17.91 17.18
CA THR A 337 13.11 18.93 17.15
C THR A 337 12.51 20.30 16.82
N ALA A 338 13.17 21.37 17.30
CA ALA A 338 12.74 22.74 17.04
C ALA A 338 12.68 23.04 15.53
N ASN A 339 13.68 22.58 14.77
CA ASN A 339 13.73 22.75 13.32
C ASN A 339 12.56 22.05 12.62
N ASN A 340 12.28 20.79 12.98
CA ASN A 340 11.16 20.05 12.39
C ASN A 340 9.82 20.72 12.74
N ARG A 341 9.68 21.25 13.95
CA ARG A 341 8.46 21.95 14.37
C ARG A 341 8.26 23.25 13.60
N GLU A 342 9.32 24.02 13.38
CA GLU A 342 9.26 25.23 12.53
C GLU A 342 8.91 24.90 11.08
N PHE A 343 9.53 23.84 10.52
CA PHE A 343 9.23 23.36 9.17
C PHE A 343 7.77 22.91 9.02
N LEU A 344 7.32 22.03 9.92
CA LEU A 344 5.93 21.54 9.91
C LEU A 344 4.94 22.68 10.15
N GLY A 345 5.28 23.63 11.03
CA GLY A 345 4.45 24.80 11.27
C GLY A 345 4.36 25.73 10.06
N TYR A 346 5.40 25.79 9.22
CA TYR A 346 5.36 26.54 7.96
C TYR A 346 4.47 25.83 6.93
N GLU A 347 4.62 24.50 6.77
CA GLU A 347 3.75 23.65 5.94
C GLU A 347 2.26 23.82 6.33
N ASP A 348 1.96 23.78 7.63
CA ASP A 348 0.60 23.91 8.17
C ASP A 348 0.00 25.31 7.94
N GLN A 349 0.81 26.36 8.01
CA GLN A 349 0.37 27.74 7.75
C GLN A 349 -0.01 27.96 6.28
N VAL A 350 0.81 27.45 5.35
CA VAL A 350 0.50 27.53 3.91
C VAL A 350 -0.75 26.73 3.57
N MET A 351 -0.90 25.54 4.17
CA MET A 351 -2.10 24.71 4.02
C MET A 351 -3.36 25.40 4.56
N ARG A 352 -3.26 26.14 5.67
CA ARG A 352 -4.36 26.92 6.21
C ARG A 352 -4.80 28.03 5.25
N ILE A 353 -3.86 28.72 4.61
CA ILE A 353 -4.18 29.72 3.59
C ILE A 353 -4.88 29.07 2.39
N MET A 354 -4.42 27.91 1.93
CA MET A 354 -5.09 27.15 0.87
C MET A 354 -6.56 26.86 1.20
N LEU A 355 -6.83 26.36 2.42
CA LEU A 355 -8.20 26.11 2.88
C LEU A 355 -9.04 27.40 2.95
N GLN A 356 -8.46 28.52 3.36
CA GLN A 356 -9.14 29.82 3.36
C GLN A 356 -9.43 30.30 1.94
N LEU A 357 -8.53 30.10 0.98
CA LEU A 357 -8.74 30.43 -0.43
C LEU A 357 -9.91 29.64 -1.03
N ASP A 358 -10.06 28.37 -0.67
CA ASP A 358 -11.16 27.52 -1.13
C ASP A 358 -12.54 28.00 -0.63
N THR A 359 -12.59 28.65 0.53
CA THR A 359 -13.84 29.20 1.09
C THR A 359 -14.31 30.48 0.39
N ILE A 360 -13.46 31.13 -0.40
CA ILE A 360 -13.80 32.39 -1.08
C ILE A 360 -14.44 32.05 -2.43
N GLU A 361 -15.76 32.10 -2.49
CA GLU A 361 -16.53 31.91 -3.72
C GLU A 361 -16.42 33.12 -4.65
N SER A 362 -16.28 32.89 -5.95
CA SER A 362 -16.10 33.94 -6.95
C SER A 362 -17.40 34.55 -7.48
N ASP A 363 -18.56 33.92 -7.28
CA ASP A 363 -19.89 34.34 -7.79
C ASP A 363 -19.93 34.71 -9.29
N GLY A 364 -19.03 34.13 -10.09
CA GLY A 364 -18.88 34.44 -11.51
C GLY A 364 -17.99 35.66 -11.83
N ASP A 365 -17.44 36.36 -10.84
CA ASP A 365 -16.48 37.43 -11.07
C ASP A 365 -15.10 36.88 -11.47
N GLU A 366 -14.67 37.20 -12.69
CA GLU A 366 -13.41 36.74 -13.27
C GLU A 366 -12.18 37.38 -12.58
N GLU A 367 -12.31 38.57 -11.98
CA GLU A 367 -11.22 39.22 -11.26
C GLU A 367 -10.89 38.46 -9.97
N ILE A 368 -11.91 38.20 -9.14
CA ILE A 368 -11.79 37.40 -7.92
C ILE A 368 -11.29 35.99 -8.25
N ARG A 369 -11.83 35.38 -9.31
CA ARG A 369 -11.41 34.05 -9.75
C ARG A 369 -9.95 34.04 -10.21
N GLY A 370 -9.51 35.07 -10.92
CA GLY A 370 -8.15 35.26 -11.39
C GLY A 370 -7.17 35.40 -10.24
N GLU A 371 -7.43 36.32 -9.31
CA GLU A 371 -6.61 36.56 -8.12
C GLU A 371 -6.51 35.32 -7.24
N ARG A 372 -7.65 34.69 -6.92
CA ARG A 372 -7.68 33.44 -6.14
C ARG A 372 -6.84 32.36 -6.81
N LYS A 373 -6.95 32.18 -8.13
CA LYS A 373 -6.15 31.20 -8.88
C LYS A 373 -4.66 31.51 -8.83
N THR A 374 -4.26 32.77 -8.87
CA THR A 374 -2.85 33.15 -8.75
C THR A 374 -2.30 32.87 -7.35
N LEU A 375 -3.09 33.11 -6.30
CA LEU A 375 -2.71 32.81 -4.91
C LEU A 375 -2.59 31.32 -4.65
N VAL A 376 -3.57 30.54 -5.12
CA VAL A 376 -3.53 29.08 -5.02
C VAL A 376 -2.26 28.54 -5.67
N LYS A 377 -1.95 28.96 -6.91
CA LYS A 377 -0.71 28.54 -7.59
C LYS A 377 0.56 28.93 -6.84
N ARG A 378 0.57 30.11 -6.20
CA ARG A 378 1.72 30.58 -5.40
C ARG A 378 1.88 29.71 -4.14
N ALA A 379 0.79 29.41 -3.43
CA ALA A 379 0.81 28.53 -2.26
C ALA A 379 1.17 27.07 -2.62
N GLU A 380 0.62 26.53 -3.71
CA GLU A 380 1.00 25.23 -4.28
C GLU A 380 2.51 25.17 -4.55
N HIS A 381 3.05 26.21 -5.19
CA HIS A 381 4.48 26.27 -5.47
C HIS A 381 5.34 26.28 -4.18
N ILE A 382 4.90 26.97 -3.13
CA ILE A 382 5.59 26.96 -1.83
C ILE A 382 5.55 25.55 -1.20
N LEU A 383 4.40 24.87 -1.23
CA LEU A 383 4.28 23.48 -0.74
C LEU A 383 5.16 22.52 -1.55
N GLU A 384 5.24 22.67 -2.86
CA GLU A 384 6.14 21.87 -3.72
C GLU A 384 7.62 22.07 -3.33
N LEU A 385 8.04 23.31 -3.04
CA LEU A 385 9.40 23.59 -2.57
C LEU A 385 9.67 22.93 -1.20
N LEU A 386 8.67 22.95 -0.30
CA LEU A 386 8.78 22.29 1.01
C LEU A 386 8.90 20.77 0.87
N ASP A 387 8.08 20.14 0.03
CA ASP A 387 8.14 18.71 -0.23
C ASP A 387 9.46 18.31 -0.89
N ALA A 388 9.97 19.12 -1.83
CA ALA A 388 11.27 18.89 -2.45
C ALA A 388 12.41 18.93 -1.42
N HIS A 389 12.38 19.91 -0.49
CA HIS A 389 13.36 20.02 0.58
C HIS A 389 13.28 18.83 1.56
N LYS A 390 12.06 18.51 2.03
CA LYS A 390 11.77 17.35 2.89
C LYS A 390 12.27 16.05 2.27
N GLN A 391 12.05 15.86 0.98
CA GLN A 391 12.49 14.69 0.24
C GLN A 391 14.02 14.63 0.08
N SER A 392 14.67 15.77 -0.16
CA SER A 392 16.14 15.85 -0.20
C SER A 392 16.77 15.45 1.13
N GLU A 393 16.28 16.02 2.23
CA GLU A 393 16.77 15.72 3.58
C GLU A 393 16.47 14.27 3.98
N TRP A 394 15.30 13.74 3.60
CA TRP A 394 14.96 12.33 3.82
C TRP A 394 15.93 11.38 3.10
N GLN A 395 16.29 11.70 1.85
CA GLN A 395 17.28 10.93 1.10
C GLN A 395 18.67 11.00 1.74
N SER A 396 19.07 12.18 2.23
CA SER A 396 20.32 12.39 2.96
C SER A 396 20.35 11.54 4.24
N ALA A 397 19.30 11.58 5.06
CA ALA A 397 19.16 10.77 6.27
C ALA A 397 19.21 9.27 5.95
N ARG A 398 18.54 8.82 4.88
CA ARG A 398 18.56 7.42 4.44
C ARG A 398 19.96 6.97 3.98
N ARG A 399 20.71 7.83 3.30
CA ARG A 399 22.11 7.57 2.92
C ARG A 399 23.00 7.43 4.16
N GLN A 400 22.80 8.31 5.14
CA GLN A 400 23.56 8.29 6.39
C GLN A 400 23.30 7.02 7.20
N GLN A 401 22.05 6.58 7.32
CA GLN A 401 21.72 5.29 7.97
C GLN A 401 22.40 4.09 7.30
N ARG A 402 22.45 4.07 5.96
CA ARG A 402 23.16 3.02 5.21
C ARG A 402 24.67 3.06 5.46
N ALA A 403 25.26 4.25 5.53
CA ALA A 403 26.67 4.43 5.84
C ALA A 403 27.00 3.95 7.26
N ASP A 404 26.17 4.28 8.25
CA ASP A 404 26.35 3.86 9.64
C ASP A 404 26.16 2.35 9.81
N GLY A 405 25.19 1.76 9.11
CA GLY A 405 25.03 0.30 9.04
C GLY A 405 26.29 -0.39 8.51
N LYS A 406 26.91 0.15 7.44
CA LYS A 406 28.18 -0.37 6.90
C LYS A 406 29.33 -0.22 7.90
N ARG A 407 29.43 0.92 8.60
CA ARG A 407 30.45 1.17 9.64
C ARG A 407 30.32 0.19 10.81
N LYS A 408 29.10 -0.01 11.33
CA LYS A 408 28.80 -0.99 12.40
C LYS A 408 29.16 -2.42 11.98
N ARG A 409 28.78 -2.84 10.76
CA ARG A 409 29.17 -4.15 10.20
C ARG A 409 30.69 -4.31 10.10
N LYS A 410 31.42 -3.29 9.65
CA LYS A 410 32.89 -3.31 9.56
C LYS A 410 33.54 -3.40 10.96
N GLN A 411 33.02 -2.69 11.95
CA GLN A 411 33.48 -2.79 13.34
C GLN A 411 33.22 -4.18 13.94
N ASN A 412 32.04 -4.77 13.71
CA ASN A 412 31.73 -6.12 14.17
C ASN A 412 32.63 -7.17 13.51
N ARG A 413 32.90 -7.07 12.20
CA ARG A 413 33.87 -7.95 11.52
C ARG A 413 35.28 -7.82 12.13
N ARG A 414 35.73 -6.60 12.46
CA ARG A 414 37.02 -6.40 13.15
C ARG A 414 37.05 -7.05 14.54
N LYS A 415 35.99 -6.89 15.35
CA LYS A 415 35.89 -7.53 16.67
C LYS A 415 35.90 -9.06 16.58
N GLN A 416 35.13 -9.64 15.65
CA GLN A 416 35.13 -11.08 15.41
C GLN A 416 36.49 -11.59 14.93
N SER A 417 37.18 -10.86 14.04
CA SER A 417 38.52 -11.24 13.59
C SER A 417 39.55 -11.25 14.73
N LYS A 418 39.47 -10.30 15.67
CA LYS A 418 40.32 -10.27 16.86
C LYS A 418 40.05 -11.46 17.78
N HIS A 419 38.79 -11.81 18.03
CA HIS A 419 38.44 -12.99 18.82
C HIS A 419 38.95 -14.29 18.18
N LYS A 420 38.82 -14.44 16.86
CA LYS A 420 39.37 -15.60 16.14
C LYS A 420 40.89 -15.68 16.22
N ALA A 421 41.59 -14.53 16.14
CA ALA A 421 43.04 -14.48 16.28
C ALA A 421 43.52 -14.90 17.68
N HIS A 422 42.87 -14.42 18.75
CA HIS A 422 43.20 -14.83 20.12
C HIS A 422 42.91 -16.31 20.38
N HIS A 423 41.79 -16.84 19.87
CA HIS A 423 41.46 -18.26 20.02
C HIS A 423 42.51 -19.16 19.36
N LYS A 424 43.00 -18.77 18.17
CA LYS A 424 44.07 -19.51 17.48
C LYS A 424 45.40 -19.48 18.24
N HIS A 425 45.70 -18.43 18.99
CA HIS A 425 46.94 -18.32 19.76
C HIS A 425 46.92 -19.18 21.05
N HIS A 426 45.75 -19.41 21.66
CA HIS A 426 45.64 -20.30 22.82
C HIS A 426 45.76 -21.80 22.47
N GLN A 427 45.46 -22.18 21.23
CA GLN A 427 45.52 -23.57 20.78
C GLN A 427 46.96 -24.11 20.60
N TYR A 428 47.98 -23.25 20.60
CA TYR A 428 49.38 -23.61 20.41
C TYR A 428 50.27 -23.32 21.62
N HIS A 429 49.75 -23.40 22.85
CA HIS A 429 50.63 -23.64 23.99
C HIS A 429 50.85 -25.15 24.11
N PRO A 430 51.98 -25.70 23.59
CA PRO A 430 52.33 -27.08 23.89
C PRO A 430 52.44 -27.20 25.41
N LEU A 431 51.74 -28.19 25.97
CA LEU A 431 51.96 -28.65 27.33
C LEU A 431 53.43 -29.04 27.42
N VAL A 432 54.25 -28.13 27.98
CA VAL A 432 55.60 -28.46 28.38
C VAL A 432 55.43 -29.41 29.56
N VAL A 433 55.48 -30.70 29.26
CA VAL A 433 55.53 -31.77 30.24
C VAL A 433 56.83 -31.57 31.02
N ALA A 434 56.71 -31.05 32.24
CA ALA A 434 57.81 -31.01 33.19
C ALA A 434 58.09 -32.44 33.64
N THR A 435 59.13 -33.04 33.06
CA THR A 435 59.73 -34.28 33.55
C THR A 435 60.56 -33.97 34.79
N ALA A 436 60.22 -34.57 35.92
CA ALA A 436 61.00 -34.61 37.15
C ALA A 436 61.56 -36.01 37.36
#